data_AF-A0A933BW66-F1
#
_entry.id   AF-A0A933BW66-F1
#
_cell.length_a   1.000
_cell.length_b   1.000
_cell.length_c   1.000
_cell.angle_alpha   90.00
_cell.angle_beta   90.00
_cell.angle_gamma   90.00
#
_symmetry.space_group_name_H-M   'P 1'
#
loop_
_entity.id
_entity.type
_entity.pdbx_description
1 polymer ?
#
loop_
_entity_poly.entity_id
_entity_poly.type
_entity_poly.pdbx_seq_one_letter_code
_entity_poly.pdbx_strand_id
1 'polypeptide(L)'
;FWFLLVIGTFPVLFTPGIPLDSLAFFPIAVTREGVEQGGYALSRFILMFLISYLLLRVTSPGSLIEAAEKRTAGPGSPPGKEYLIVAVLAFQLVPLLFAEAEALAASRAKAGGRGKGLPAQMRFWSRLLIDFAGHALARREYFARQLGMRGGEGRPPHDPKP
;
A
#
# COMPACT_ATOMS: atom_id res chain seq x y z
N PHE A 1 -11.25 16.27 5.00
CA PHE A 1 -11.65 17.69 4.97
C PHE A 1 -10.80 18.55 5.90
N TRP A 2 -10.64 18.18 7.18
CA TRP A 2 -9.79 18.91 8.15
C TRP A 2 -8.36 19.21 7.65
N PHE A 3 -7.73 18.26 6.95
CA PHE A 3 -6.38 18.43 6.39
C PHE A 3 -6.27 19.59 5.37
N LEU A 4 -7.31 19.84 4.55
CA LEU A 4 -7.31 20.94 3.59
C LEU A 4 -7.42 22.30 4.28
N LEU A 5 -8.21 22.38 5.35
CA LEU A 5 -8.29 23.58 6.19
C LEU A 5 -6.93 23.89 6.82
N VAL A 6 -6.23 22.89 7.35
CA VAL A 6 -4.89 23.09 7.91
C VAL A 6 -3.91 23.60 6.84
N ILE A 7 -3.87 22.98 5.65
CA ILE A 7 -2.95 23.40 4.57
C ILE A 7 -3.27 24.79 4.03
N GLY A 8 -4.55 25.18 3.96
CA GLY A 8 -4.95 26.50 3.50
C GLY A 8 -4.71 27.61 4.52
N THR A 9 -4.96 27.31 5.81
CA THR A 9 -4.89 28.30 6.89
C THR A 9 -3.46 28.46 7.44
N PHE A 10 -2.63 27.43 7.40
CA PHE A 10 -1.27 27.49 7.93
C PHE A 10 -0.38 28.56 7.23
N PRO A 11 -0.38 28.69 5.89
CA PRO A 11 0.33 29.76 5.19
C PRO A 11 -0.25 31.15 5.50
N VAL A 12 -1.57 31.25 5.72
CA VAL A 12 -2.23 32.53 6.06
C VAL A 12 -1.76 33.06 7.42
N LEU A 13 -1.44 32.16 8.37
CA LEU A 13 -1.04 32.51 9.73
C LEU A 13 0.48 32.70 9.91
N PHE A 14 1.29 31.99 9.13
CA PHE A 14 2.75 31.92 9.32
C PHE A 14 3.58 32.61 8.22
N THR A 15 2.94 33.23 7.21
CA THR A 15 3.68 33.96 6.16
C THR A 15 3.84 35.44 6.53
N PRO A 16 5.07 35.93 6.76
CA PRO A 16 5.31 37.36 6.99
C PRO A 16 5.05 38.14 5.69
N GLY A 17 4.20 39.16 5.75
CA GLY A 17 3.74 39.94 4.61
C GLY A 17 3.08 41.25 5.04
N ILE A 18 2.44 41.96 4.11
CA ILE A 18 1.74 43.21 4.41
C ILE A 18 0.39 42.84 5.07
N PRO A 19 0.16 43.22 6.34
CA PRO A 19 -1.11 42.95 6.99
C PRO A 19 -2.22 43.74 6.28
N LEU A 20 -3.35 43.11 6.00
CA LEU A 20 -4.51 43.84 5.52
C LEU A 20 -5.08 44.70 6.66
N ASP A 21 -4.95 46.02 6.53
CA ASP A 21 -5.49 47.02 7.47
C ASP A 21 -7.01 46.90 7.68
N SER A 22 -7.73 46.24 6.78
CA SER A 22 -9.19 46.02 6.86
C SER A 22 -9.61 44.97 7.89
N LEU A 23 -8.67 44.18 8.45
CA LEU A 23 -8.96 43.12 9.42
C LEU A 23 -8.21 43.32 10.75
N ALA A 24 -7.97 44.57 11.14
CA ALA A 24 -7.32 44.93 12.41
C ALA A 24 -8.11 44.55 13.68
N PHE A 25 -9.37 44.08 13.54
CA PHE A 25 -10.22 43.66 14.66
C PHE A 25 -9.94 42.24 15.15
N PHE A 26 -9.19 41.43 14.40
CA PHE A 26 -8.82 40.07 14.81
C PHE A 26 -7.36 40.03 15.31
N PRO A 27 -7.04 39.32 16.40
CA PRO A 27 -5.67 39.20 16.94
C PRO A 27 -4.70 38.42 16.03
N ILE A 28 -5.12 38.12 14.80
CA ILE A 28 -4.43 37.28 13.84
C ILE A 28 -4.16 38.14 12.61
N ALA A 29 -2.89 38.46 12.36
CA ALA A 29 -2.47 39.24 11.20
C ALA A 29 -2.64 38.40 9.93
N VAL A 30 -3.77 38.57 9.26
CA VAL A 30 -4.04 37.96 7.94
C VAL A 30 -3.31 38.79 6.89
N THR A 31 -2.27 38.22 6.29
CA THR A 31 -1.46 38.87 5.23
C THR A 31 -2.02 38.54 3.85
N ARG A 32 -1.92 39.47 2.89
CA ARG A 32 -2.39 39.26 1.52
C ARG A 32 -1.61 38.15 0.84
N GLU A 33 -0.32 38.10 1.13
CA GLU A 33 0.63 37.12 0.66
C GLU A 33 0.31 35.73 1.23
N GLY A 34 -0.12 35.63 2.50
CA GLY A 34 -0.54 34.38 3.11
C GLY A 34 -1.77 33.77 2.44
N VAL A 35 -2.73 34.60 2.00
CA VAL A 35 -3.94 34.15 1.28
C VAL A 35 -3.59 33.63 -0.13
N GLU A 36 -2.75 34.35 -0.87
CA GLU A 36 -2.30 33.91 -2.20
C GLU A 36 -1.47 32.61 -2.12
N GLN A 37 -0.56 32.52 -1.15
CA GLN A 37 0.23 31.30 -0.90
C GLN A 37 -0.65 30.13 -0.43
N GLY A 38 -1.64 30.37 0.43
CA GLY A 38 -2.62 29.36 0.85
C GLY A 38 -3.45 28.84 -0.33
N GLY A 39 -3.90 29.74 -1.22
CA GLY A 39 -4.58 29.37 -2.46
C GLY A 39 -3.71 28.56 -3.43
N TYR A 40 -2.44 28.94 -3.58
CA TYR A 40 -1.46 28.18 -4.38
C TYR A 40 -1.19 26.79 -3.80
N ALA A 41 -1.04 26.68 -2.48
CA ALA A 41 -0.83 25.40 -1.80
C ALA A 41 -2.05 24.47 -1.95
N LEU A 42 -3.27 25.01 -1.77
CA LEU A 42 -4.52 24.28 -1.95
C LEU A 42 -4.70 23.80 -3.38
N SER A 43 -4.55 24.69 -4.37
CA SER A 43 -4.70 24.33 -5.79
C SER A 43 -3.66 23.29 -6.23
N ARG A 44 -2.40 23.43 -5.81
CA ARG A 44 -1.34 22.43 -6.05
C ARG A 44 -1.68 21.09 -5.44
N PHE A 45 -2.17 21.06 -4.20
CA PHE A 45 -2.56 19.82 -3.54
C PHE A 45 -3.73 19.15 -4.25
N ILE A 46 -4.77 19.92 -4.62
CA ILE A 46 -5.91 19.41 -5.39
C ILE A 46 -5.44 18.85 -6.73
N LEU A 47 -4.54 19.53 -7.44
CA LEU A 47 -3.97 19.05 -8.70
C LEU A 47 -3.21 17.74 -8.53
N MET A 48 -2.32 17.62 -7.53
CA MET A 48 -1.62 16.36 -7.27
C MET A 48 -2.57 15.23 -6.91
N PHE A 49 -3.59 15.50 -6.10
CA PHE A 49 -4.60 14.54 -5.73
C PHE A 49 -5.45 14.12 -6.95
N LEU A 50 -5.88 15.08 -7.78
CA LEU A 50 -6.68 14.82 -8.96
C LEU A 50 -5.90 13.97 -9.97
N ILE A 51 -4.63 14.32 -10.22
CA ILE A 51 -3.75 13.54 -11.10
C ILE A 51 -3.57 12.14 -10.54
N SER A 52 -3.26 12.00 -9.24
CA SER A 52 -3.09 10.68 -8.60
C SER A 52 -4.35 9.83 -8.66
N TYR A 53 -5.52 10.43 -8.38
CA TYR A 53 -6.82 9.76 -8.44
C TYR A 53 -7.18 9.37 -9.87
N LEU A 54 -6.96 10.27 -10.83
CA LEU A 54 -7.20 10.01 -12.25
C LEU A 54 -6.29 8.88 -12.73
N LEU A 55 -5.01 8.88 -12.32
CA LEU A 55 -4.07 7.82 -12.63
C LEU A 55 -4.52 6.48 -12.04
N LEU A 56 -4.96 6.47 -10.79
CA LEU A 56 -5.45 5.24 -10.13
C LEU A 56 -6.75 4.73 -10.75
N ARG A 57 -7.61 5.62 -11.23
CA ARG A 57 -8.91 5.27 -11.83
C ARG A 57 -8.78 4.80 -13.28
N VAL A 58 -7.88 5.41 -14.05
CA VAL A 58 -7.66 5.09 -15.46
C VAL A 58 -6.69 3.92 -15.63
N THR A 59 -5.83 3.65 -14.65
CA THR A 59 -4.85 2.55 -14.71
C THR A 59 -5.33 1.34 -13.94
N SER A 60 -5.47 0.20 -14.61
CA SER A 60 -5.59 -1.09 -13.92
C SER A 60 -4.33 -1.36 -13.09
N PRO A 61 -4.43 -1.90 -11.87
CA PRO A 61 -3.27 -2.23 -11.04
C PRO A 61 -2.26 -3.15 -11.76
N GLY A 62 -2.71 -3.96 -12.73
CA GLY A 62 -1.82 -4.77 -13.56
C GLY A 62 -0.91 -3.95 -14.48
N SER A 63 -1.43 -2.90 -15.13
CA SER A 63 -0.66 -2.09 -16.07
C SER A 63 0.29 -1.11 -15.37
N LEU A 64 0.04 -0.75 -14.10
CA LEU A 64 1.02 -0.01 -13.28
C LEU A 64 2.30 -0.82 -13.04
N ILE A 65 2.16 -2.14 -12.84
CA ILE A 65 3.30 -3.02 -12.55
C ILE A 65 4.14 -3.24 -13.81
N GLU A 66 3.50 -3.41 -14.97
CA GLU A 66 4.18 -3.54 -16.27
C GLU A 66 4.87 -2.22 -16.68
N ALA A 67 4.26 -1.07 -16.41
CA ALA A 67 4.89 0.23 -16.62
C ALA A 67 6.08 0.47 -15.67
N ALA A 68 6.01 -0.03 -14.43
CA ALA A 68 7.13 0.00 -13.49
C ALA A 68 8.29 -0.90 -13.95
N GLU A 69 8.00 -2.09 -14.49
CA GLU A 69 8.99 -2.98 -15.11
C GLU A 69 9.74 -2.27 -16.25
N LYS A 70 9.01 -1.65 -17.18
CA LYS A 70 9.59 -0.95 -18.33
C LYS A 70 10.45 0.26 -17.94
N ARG A 71 10.12 0.94 -16.84
CA ARG A 71 10.89 2.09 -16.33
C ARG A 71 12.13 1.68 -15.55
N THR A 72 12.11 0.54 -14.86
CA THR A 72 13.25 0.05 -14.08
C THR A 72 14.27 -0.72 -14.94
N ALA A 73 13.89 -1.19 -16.13
CA ALA A 73 14.76 -1.86 -17.11
C ALA A 73 15.75 -0.91 -17.85
N GLY A 74 16.40 0.00 -17.13
CA GLY A 74 17.49 0.82 -17.67
C GLY A 74 18.82 0.05 -17.77
N PRO A 75 19.79 0.50 -18.61
CA PRO A 75 21.03 -0.22 -18.97
C PRO A 75 22.07 -0.45 -17.84
N GLY A 76 21.67 -0.44 -16.57
CA GLY A 76 22.55 -0.60 -15.42
C GLY A 76 21.83 -1.00 -14.13
N SER A 77 20.61 -1.56 -14.21
CA SER A 77 19.91 -2.05 -13.03
C SER A 77 20.43 -3.44 -12.62
N PRO A 78 20.69 -3.70 -11.31
CA PRO A 78 20.95 -5.07 -10.79
C PRO A 78 19.77 -5.99 -11.13
N PRO A 79 19.86 -7.35 -11.04
CA PRO A 79 18.88 -8.29 -11.60
C PRO A 79 17.44 -8.06 -11.09
N GLY A 80 16.79 -7.04 -11.62
CA GLY A 80 15.51 -6.51 -11.16
C GLY A 80 14.35 -7.35 -11.65
N LYS A 81 14.59 -8.16 -12.69
CA LYS A 81 13.60 -9.05 -13.30
C LYS A 81 13.06 -10.07 -12.30
N GLU A 82 13.91 -10.66 -11.46
CA GLU A 82 13.46 -11.64 -10.46
C GLU A 82 12.61 -10.98 -9.36
N TYR A 83 13.00 -9.80 -8.89
CA TYR A 83 12.21 -9.02 -7.95
C TYR A 83 10.88 -8.56 -8.55
N LEU A 84 10.86 -8.19 -9.83
CA LEU A 84 9.65 -7.81 -10.56
C LEU A 84 8.69 -9.00 -10.70
N ILE A 85 9.19 -10.19 -11.04
CA ILE A 85 8.38 -11.42 -11.10
C ILE A 85 7.77 -11.72 -9.72
N VAL A 86 8.56 -11.63 -8.65
CA VAL A 86 8.06 -11.83 -7.28
C VAL A 86 7.04 -10.75 -6.89
N ALA A 87 7.25 -9.50 -7.29
CA ALA A 87 6.34 -8.41 -7.04
C ALA A 87 5.00 -8.61 -7.78
N VAL A 88 5.02 -8.91 -9.08
CA VAL A 88 3.81 -9.21 -9.87
C VAL A 88 3.05 -10.38 -9.24
N LEU A 89 3.76 -11.45 -8.90
CA LEU A 89 3.16 -12.62 -8.25
C LEU A 89 2.53 -12.24 -6.90
N ALA A 90 3.24 -11.48 -6.07
CA ALA A 90 2.72 -10.99 -4.79
C ALA A 90 1.44 -10.15 -4.99
N PHE A 91 1.43 -9.22 -5.94
CA PHE A 91 0.25 -8.42 -6.27
C PHE A 91 -0.94 -9.26 -6.75
N GLN A 92 -0.71 -10.32 -7.53
CA GLN A 92 -1.76 -11.27 -7.92
C GLN A 92 -2.27 -12.11 -6.73
N LEU A 93 -1.44 -12.34 -5.71
CA LEU A 93 -1.86 -13.01 -4.49
C LEU A 93 -2.67 -12.10 -3.55
N VAL A 94 -2.50 -10.77 -3.59
CA VAL A 94 -3.19 -9.83 -2.70
C VAL A 94 -4.71 -10.04 -2.67
N PRO A 95 -5.44 -10.10 -3.81
CA PRO A 95 -6.89 -10.30 -3.81
C PRO A 95 -7.32 -11.61 -3.14
N LEU A 96 -6.56 -12.69 -3.39
CA LEU A 96 -6.83 -13.99 -2.81
C LEU A 96 -6.61 -14.00 -1.29
N LEU A 97 -5.51 -13.39 -0.83
CA LEU A 97 -5.20 -13.25 0.59
C LEU A 97 -6.26 -12.40 1.33
N PHE A 98 -6.81 -11.38 0.67
CA PHE A 98 -7.91 -10.58 1.20
C PHE A 98 -9.16 -11.43 1.43
N ALA A 99 -9.56 -12.23 0.43
CA ALA A 99 -10.73 -13.10 0.55
C ALA A 99 -10.55 -14.15 1.67
N GLU A 100 -9.35 -14.73 1.79
CA GLU A 100 -9.04 -15.69 2.85
C GLU A 100 -9.02 -15.03 4.24
N ALA A 101 -8.44 -13.83 4.36
CA ALA A 101 -8.45 -13.05 5.58
C ALA A 101 -9.88 -12.69 6.02
N GLU A 102 -10.77 -12.34 5.08
CA GLU A 102 -12.19 -12.10 5.36
C GLU A 102 -12.90 -13.37 5.85
N ALA A 103 -12.65 -14.51 5.22
CA ALA A 103 -13.21 -15.80 5.63
C ALA A 103 -12.77 -16.19 7.05
N LEU A 104 -11.48 -16.03 7.36
CA LEU A 104 -10.93 -16.28 8.70
C LEU A 104 -11.46 -15.27 9.73
N ALA A 105 -11.64 -14.01 9.36
CA ALA A 105 -12.21 -13.01 10.23
C ALA A 105 -13.70 -13.30 10.53
N ALA A 106 -14.46 -13.76 9.54
CA ALA A 106 -15.87 -14.13 9.68
C ALA A 106 -16.06 -15.39 10.53
N SER A 107 -15.24 -16.44 10.31
CA SER A 107 -15.29 -17.66 11.12
C SER A 107 -14.96 -17.38 12.59
N ARG A 108 -13.98 -16.53 12.86
CA ARG A 108 -13.61 -16.15 14.22
C ARG A 108 -14.60 -15.20 14.89
N ALA A 109 -15.22 -14.29 14.14
CA ALA A 109 -16.30 -13.47 14.67
C ALA A 109 -17.49 -14.33 15.15
N LYS A 110 -17.74 -15.48 14.49
CA LYS A 110 -18.73 -16.47 14.92
C LYS A 110 -18.26 -17.31 16.12
N ALA A 111 -16.98 -17.70 16.16
CA ALA A 111 -16.42 -18.54 17.22
C ALA A 111 -16.14 -17.79 18.54
N GLY A 112 -15.98 -16.47 18.49
CA GLY A 112 -15.80 -15.62 19.66
C GLY A 112 -16.23 -14.21 19.31
N GLY A 113 -17.42 -13.82 19.79
CA GLY A 113 -18.02 -12.53 19.50
C GLY A 113 -17.01 -11.40 19.66
N ARG A 114 -16.95 -10.49 18.67
CA ARG A 114 -16.04 -9.34 18.61
C ARG A 114 -16.13 -8.55 19.92
N GLY A 115 -15.26 -8.88 20.87
CA GLY A 115 -15.33 -8.37 22.23
C GLY A 115 -15.18 -6.86 22.23
N LYS A 116 -16.06 -6.16 22.95
CA LYS A 116 -16.00 -4.71 23.12
C LYS A 116 -14.82 -4.36 24.03
N GLY A 117 -13.64 -4.16 23.44
CA GLY A 117 -12.46 -3.67 24.16
C GLY A 117 -11.16 -3.79 23.36
N LEU A 118 -10.28 -2.79 23.47
CA LEU A 118 -8.92 -2.80 22.91
C LEU A 118 -8.15 -4.12 23.13
N PRO A 119 -8.12 -4.71 24.35
CA PRO A 119 -7.36 -5.94 24.60
C PRO A 119 -8.02 -7.19 24.01
N ALA A 120 -9.33 -7.18 23.75
CA ALA A 120 -10.02 -8.27 23.05
C ALA A 120 -9.75 -8.19 21.54
N GLN A 121 -9.76 -6.98 20.98
CA GLN A 121 -9.47 -6.74 19.56
C GLN A 121 -8.01 -7.09 19.21
N MET A 122 -7.06 -6.76 20.07
CA MET A 122 -5.64 -7.07 19.85
C MET A 122 -5.36 -8.59 19.89
N ARG A 123 -6.04 -9.33 20.77
CA ARG A 123 -6.00 -10.81 20.81
C ARG A 123 -6.64 -11.45 19.58
N PHE A 124 -7.67 -10.83 19.03
CA PHE A 124 -8.28 -11.27 17.77
C PHE A 124 -7.31 -11.10 16.59
N TRP A 125 -6.71 -9.90 16.43
CA TRP A 125 -5.78 -9.62 15.34
C TRP A 125 -4.51 -10.47 15.39
N SER A 126 -3.93 -10.69 16.57
CA SER A 126 -2.74 -11.56 16.71
C SER A 126 -3.02 -13.00 16.30
N ARG A 127 -4.16 -13.58 16.74
CA ARG A 127 -4.55 -14.94 16.34
C ARG A 127 -4.92 -15.02 14.87
N LEU A 128 -5.52 -13.97 14.31
CA LEU A 128 -5.78 -13.84 12.86
C LEU A 128 -4.50 -13.91 12.04
N LEU A 129 -3.49 -13.14 12.43
CA LEU A 129 -2.19 -13.15 11.79
C LEU A 129 -1.50 -14.51 11.90
N ILE A 130 -1.60 -15.18 13.05
CA ILE A 130 -0.98 -16.51 13.26
C ILE A 130 -1.59 -17.56 12.31
N ASP A 131 -2.91 -17.66 12.23
CA ASP A 131 -3.55 -18.64 11.32
C ASP A 131 -3.27 -18.31 9.87
N PHE A 132 -3.37 -17.03 9.50
CA PHE A 132 -3.06 -16.59 8.14
C PHE A 132 -1.61 -16.90 7.74
N ALA A 133 -0.66 -16.67 8.64
CA ALA A 133 0.74 -17.04 8.43
C ALA A 133 0.92 -18.55 8.28
N GLY A 134 0.22 -19.35 9.10
CA GLY A 134 0.21 -20.81 8.99
C GLY A 134 -0.30 -21.29 7.63
N HIS A 135 -1.42 -20.73 7.17
CA HIS A 135 -2.00 -21.02 5.84
C HIS A 135 -1.06 -20.61 4.70
N ALA A 136 -0.44 -19.43 4.79
CA ALA A 136 0.52 -18.96 3.80
C ALA A 136 1.77 -19.86 3.70
N LEU A 137 2.30 -20.32 4.85
CA LEU A 137 3.46 -21.22 4.90
C LEU A 137 3.10 -22.63 4.40
N ALA A 138 1.98 -23.19 4.82
CA ALA A 138 1.50 -24.50 4.35
C ALA A 138 1.34 -24.52 2.82
N ARG A 139 0.87 -23.41 2.23
CA ARG A 139 0.77 -23.26 0.77
C ARG A 139 2.15 -23.25 0.11
N ARG A 140 3.15 -22.56 0.67
CA ARG A 140 4.53 -22.60 0.16
C ARG A 140 5.11 -24.01 0.19
N GLU A 141 4.90 -24.73 1.29
CA GLU A 141 5.37 -26.11 1.44
C GLU A 141 4.69 -27.05 0.44
N TYR A 142 3.38 -26.89 0.20
CA TYR A 142 2.65 -27.66 -0.80
C TYR A 142 3.23 -27.47 -2.21
N PHE A 143 3.51 -26.22 -2.60
CA PHE A 143 4.14 -25.93 -3.89
C PHE A 143 5.58 -26.44 -3.97
N ALA A 144 6.35 -26.33 -2.89
CA ALA A 144 7.71 -26.86 -2.83
C ALA A 144 7.74 -28.39 -2.97
N ARG A 145 6.78 -29.10 -2.36
CA ARG A 145 6.65 -30.56 -2.49
C ARG A 145 6.27 -30.98 -3.91
N GLN A 146 5.35 -30.26 -4.57
CA GLN A 146 5.00 -30.55 -5.97
C GLN A 146 6.16 -30.31 -6.95
N LEU A 147 6.94 -29.26 -6.73
CA LEU A 147 8.14 -28.97 -7.54
C LEU A 147 9.28 -29.94 -7.25
N GLY A 148 9.44 -30.36 -5.99
CA GLY A 148 10.44 -31.36 -5.59
C GLY A 148 10.20 -32.74 -6.20
N MET A 149 8.93 -33.16 -6.33
CA MET A 149 8.59 -34.41 -7.03
C MET A 149 8.78 -34.30 -8.55
N ARG A 150 8.50 -33.13 -9.15
CA ARG A 150 8.77 -32.88 -10.58
C ARG A 150 10.26 -32.74 -10.91
N GLY A 151 11.09 -32.27 -9.98
CA GLY A 151 12.53 -32.15 -10.16
C GLY A 151 13.31 -33.46 -10.01
N GLY A 152 12.70 -34.49 -9.42
CA GLY A 152 13.29 -35.83 -9.25
C GLY A 152 13.24 -36.72 -10.49
N GLU A 153 12.32 -36.44 -11.43
CA GLU A 153 12.07 -37.27 -12.62
C GLU A 153 13.02 -36.97 -13.81
N GLY A 154 14.09 -36.19 -13.59
CA GLY A 154 14.96 -35.66 -14.64
C GLY A 154 16.43 -36.09 -14.61
N ARG A 155 16.82 -37.05 -13.77
CA ARG A 155 18.18 -37.64 -13.82
C ARG A 155 18.10 -39.15 -14.09
N PRO A 156 18.52 -39.65 -15.26
CA PRO A 156 18.72 -41.08 -15.44
C PRO A 156 19.83 -41.55 -14.49
N PRO A 157 19.71 -42.77 -13.93
CA PRO A 157 20.75 -43.33 -13.09
C PRO A 157 21.98 -43.60 -13.98
N HIS A 158 23.05 -42.84 -13.75
CA HIS A 158 24.36 -43.20 -14.26
C HIS A 158 24.80 -44.41 -13.45
N ASP A 159 24.55 -45.60 -13.99
CA ASP A 159 25.06 -46.88 -13.49
C ASP A 159 26.59 -46.84 -13.55
N PRO A 160 27.32 -47.01 -12.45
CA PRO A 160 28.70 -47.47 -12.50
C PRO A 160 28.69 -48.95 -12.13
N LYS A 161 28.91 -49.80 -13.12
CA LYS A 161 29.34 -51.18 -12.90
C LYS A 161 30.65 -51.40 -13.66
N PRO A 162 31.45 -52.38 -13.22
CA PRO A 162 32.06 -52.55 -11.91
C PRO A 162 33.57 -52.28 -11.94
#